data_AF-A0A8C3ARN2-F1
#
_entry.id   AF-A0A8C3ARN2-F1
#
_cell.length_a   1.000
_cell.length_b   1.000
_cell.length_c   1.000
_cell.angle_alpha   90.00
_cell.angle_beta   90.00
_cell.angle_gamma   90.00
#
_symmetry.space_group_name_H-M   'P 1'
#
loop_
_entity.id
_entity.type
_entity.pdbx_description
1 polymer ?
#
loop_
_entity_poly.entity_id
_entity_poly.type
_entity_poly.pdbx_seq_one_letter_code
_entity_poly.pdbx_strand_id
1 'polypeptide(L)'
;MAGALKEKQLVRHVYAELQAVSCPLVEGLYLQEADGMLQLLCVPSQHRTDILAWICSSVNPNFANSKTMAVRSSGPDVLTKEIAGLGQELMLCRADDLDLIRGEASPHRQLLFLEQLLTLVPGCKKSAGNRLDQEMLLNELFTDENLPLLTQMLKPTLDPWPAHIKALRMGSKSSLKPSREEAADVAALLQLTQSTLQQLQSQCEFLSSEPQSPGVFSPSSLRVAACDLQLLMATFSHVFETDLRANCSRDAPSFSAEAEVFQRTHRLLLASITELEMLKEVSDASVSMTEEVNQLQTQPYYWSRGEKRKFSDQLEELTRRVQDLFPLLLSLDLGPKNPPNIS
;
A
#
# COMPACT_ATOMS: atom_id res chain seq x y z
N MET A 1 21.22 -4.65 -40.49
CA MET A 1 20.42 -3.43 -40.74
C MET A 1 19.21 -3.27 -39.83
N ALA A 2 18.52 -4.34 -39.40
CA ALA A 2 17.35 -4.23 -38.50
C ALA A 2 17.68 -3.77 -37.05
N GLY A 3 18.87 -4.10 -36.53
CA GLY A 3 19.29 -3.70 -35.16
C GLY A 3 19.46 -2.19 -34.99
N ALA A 4 20.17 -1.54 -35.93
CA ALA A 4 20.38 -0.09 -35.91
C ALA A 4 19.06 0.72 -35.96
N LEU A 5 18.03 0.19 -36.63
CA LEU A 5 16.73 0.85 -36.70
C LEU A 5 15.99 0.81 -35.35
N LYS A 6 16.10 -0.32 -34.62
CA LYS A 6 15.55 -0.47 -33.27
C LYS A 6 16.26 0.43 -32.26
N GLU A 7 17.59 0.54 -32.33
CA GLU A 7 18.36 1.45 -31.46
C GLU A 7 17.98 2.91 -31.70
N LYS A 8 17.82 3.32 -32.96
CA LYS A 8 17.38 4.70 -33.31
C LYS A 8 15.94 5.00 -32.88
N GLN A 9 15.07 4.00 -32.74
CA GLN A 9 13.74 4.18 -32.19
C GLN A 9 13.79 4.27 -30.66
N LEU A 10 14.52 3.35 -30.03
CA LEU A 10 14.66 3.29 -28.57
C LEU A 10 15.30 4.56 -28.00
N VAL A 11 16.36 5.08 -28.64
CA VAL A 11 17.02 6.31 -28.19
C VAL A 11 16.08 7.53 -28.24
N ARG A 12 15.22 7.62 -29.25
CA ARG A 12 14.22 8.70 -29.35
C ARG A 12 13.18 8.58 -28.24
N HIS A 13 12.77 7.36 -27.92
CA HIS A 13 11.86 7.12 -26.82
C HIS A 13 12.49 7.53 -25.48
N VAL A 14 13.68 7.04 -25.16
CA VAL A 14 14.42 7.38 -23.94
C VAL A 14 14.66 8.90 -23.84
N TYR A 15 15.02 9.56 -24.94
CA TYR A 15 15.20 11.01 -24.96
C TYR A 15 13.90 11.78 -24.72
N ALA A 16 12.79 11.34 -25.31
CA ALA A 16 11.47 11.92 -25.08
C ALA A 16 11.00 11.72 -23.62
N GLU A 17 11.26 10.56 -23.02
CA GLU A 17 10.98 10.31 -21.60
C GLU A 17 11.80 11.24 -20.70
N LEU A 18 13.09 11.45 -21.00
CA LEU A 18 13.92 12.43 -20.29
C LEU A 18 13.36 13.85 -20.36
N GLN A 19 12.82 14.26 -21.50
CA GLN A 19 12.13 15.55 -21.65
C GLN A 19 10.81 15.58 -20.88
N ALA A 20 10.05 14.49 -20.89
CA ALA A 20 8.77 14.38 -20.20
C ALA A 20 8.92 14.45 -18.68
N VAL A 21 9.99 13.89 -18.12
CA VAL A 21 10.34 14.03 -16.69
C VAL A 21 11.06 15.34 -16.36
N SER A 22 11.13 16.27 -17.33
CA SER A 22 11.76 17.59 -17.18
C SER A 22 13.20 17.51 -16.67
N CYS A 23 14.01 16.61 -17.23
CA CYS A 23 15.41 16.52 -16.90
C CYS A 23 16.15 17.80 -17.33
N PRO A 24 16.78 18.55 -16.40
CA PRO A 24 17.37 19.86 -16.70
C PRO A 24 18.61 19.78 -17.59
N LEU A 25 19.21 18.59 -17.71
CA LEU A 25 20.42 18.37 -18.50
C LEU A 25 20.10 18.21 -20.00
N VAL A 26 18.86 17.88 -20.35
CA VAL A 26 18.40 17.83 -21.75
C VAL A 26 17.52 19.02 -22.12
N GLU A 27 17.17 19.86 -21.15
CA GLU A 27 16.39 21.08 -21.38
C GLU A 27 17.21 22.07 -22.22
N GLY A 28 16.65 22.50 -23.37
CA GLY A 28 17.33 23.36 -24.33
C GLY A 28 18.26 22.64 -25.32
N LEU A 29 18.47 21.33 -25.18
CA LEU A 29 19.10 20.51 -26.22
C LEU A 29 18.03 20.13 -27.27
N TYR A 30 18.00 20.85 -28.39
CA TYR A 30 17.04 20.59 -29.49
C TYR A 30 17.54 19.50 -30.45
N LEU A 31 17.99 18.36 -29.92
CA LEU A 31 18.43 17.23 -30.73
C LEU A 31 17.24 16.60 -31.47
N GLN A 32 17.28 16.59 -32.80
CA GLN A 32 16.25 15.97 -33.67
C GLN A 32 16.72 14.63 -34.25
N GLU A 33 18.03 14.44 -34.35
CA GLU A 33 18.66 13.30 -34.98
C GLU A 33 18.99 12.21 -33.96
N ALA A 34 18.62 10.96 -34.28
CA ALA A 34 18.89 9.83 -33.39
C ALA A 34 20.38 9.59 -33.14
N ASP A 35 21.25 9.93 -34.10
CA ASP A 35 22.70 9.75 -33.97
C ASP A 35 23.28 10.73 -32.94
N GLY A 36 22.78 11.97 -32.86
CA GLY A 36 23.12 12.92 -31.80
C GLY A 36 22.61 12.49 -30.43
N MET A 37 21.41 11.93 -30.35
CA MET A 37 20.88 11.38 -29.09
C MET A 37 21.68 10.14 -28.63
N LEU A 38 22.12 9.28 -29.55
CA LEU A 38 23.00 8.15 -29.25
C LEU A 38 24.35 8.63 -28.76
N GLN A 39 24.91 9.67 -29.38
CA GLN A 39 26.17 10.27 -28.92
C GLN A 39 26.03 10.84 -27.50
N LEU A 40 24.90 11.45 -27.17
CA LEU A 40 24.63 11.99 -25.84
C LEU A 40 24.50 10.89 -24.78
N LEU A 41 23.68 9.87 -25.07
CA LEU A 41 23.23 8.89 -24.06
C LEU A 41 24.09 7.62 -24.00
N CYS A 42 24.79 7.27 -25.09
CA CYS A 42 25.51 6.00 -25.19
C CYS A 42 27.03 6.14 -25.27
N VAL A 43 27.58 7.33 -25.53
CA VAL A 43 29.03 7.54 -25.61
C VAL A 43 29.56 8.04 -24.25
N PRO A 44 30.72 7.54 -23.78
CA PRO A 44 31.32 8.02 -22.54
C PRO A 44 31.56 9.52 -22.57
N SER A 45 30.92 10.25 -21.65
CA SER A 45 31.06 11.70 -21.50
C SER A 45 30.65 12.11 -20.09
N GLN A 46 31.15 13.26 -19.62
CA GLN A 46 30.73 13.79 -18.31
C GLN A 46 29.22 14.06 -18.29
N HIS A 47 28.69 14.62 -19.37
CA HIS A 47 27.27 14.95 -19.47
C HIS A 47 26.37 13.72 -19.35
N ARG A 48 26.76 12.59 -19.97
CA ARG A 48 26.05 11.31 -19.80
C ARG A 48 26.05 10.85 -18.34
N THR A 49 27.20 10.95 -17.67
CA THR A 49 27.33 10.60 -16.25
C THR A 49 26.46 11.49 -15.37
N ASP A 50 26.39 12.79 -15.68
CA ASP A 50 25.54 13.74 -14.98
C ASP A 50 24.05 13.41 -15.17
N ILE A 51 23.64 13.01 -16.39
CA ILE A 51 22.28 12.53 -16.67
C ILE A 51 21.97 11.30 -15.81
N LEU A 52 22.83 10.29 -15.79
CA LEU A 52 22.64 9.10 -14.96
C LEU A 52 22.56 9.43 -13.47
N ALA A 53 23.48 10.27 -12.98
CA ALA A 53 23.48 10.74 -11.60
C ALA A 53 22.18 11.47 -11.23
N TRP A 54 21.65 12.29 -12.14
CA TRP A 54 20.37 12.97 -11.96
C TRP A 54 19.21 11.97 -11.89
N ILE A 55 19.13 11.00 -12.81
CA ILE A 55 18.08 9.97 -12.79
C ILE A 55 18.13 9.21 -11.46
N CYS A 56 19.31 8.74 -11.06
CA CYS A 56 19.52 8.03 -9.80
C CYS A 56 19.11 8.86 -8.57
N SER A 57 19.41 10.16 -8.57
CA SER A 57 19.00 11.10 -7.51
C SER A 57 17.48 11.28 -7.46
N SER A 58 16.82 11.28 -8.62
CA SER A 58 15.36 11.38 -8.74
C SER A 58 14.64 10.09 -8.32
N VAL A 59 15.27 8.92 -8.50
CA VAL A 59 14.73 7.63 -8.05
C VAL A 59 14.92 7.44 -6.55
N ASN A 60 16.07 7.81 -5.99
CA ASN A 60 16.37 7.64 -4.58
C ASN A 60 16.94 8.93 -3.95
N PRO A 61 16.20 9.65 -3.10
CA PRO A 61 16.70 10.89 -2.49
C PRO A 61 17.90 10.67 -1.57
N ASN A 62 18.10 9.46 -1.04
CA ASN A 62 19.29 9.13 -0.25
C ASN A 62 20.56 9.05 -1.10
N PHE A 63 20.42 8.79 -2.41
CA PHE A 63 21.53 8.83 -3.37
C PHE A 63 22.06 10.26 -3.54
N ALA A 64 21.18 11.26 -3.59
CA ALA A 64 21.57 12.67 -3.64
C ALA A 64 22.28 13.15 -2.35
N ASN A 65 21.88 12.58 -1.21
CA ASN A 65 22.41 12.93 0.11
C ASN A 65 23.66 12.12 0.51
N SER A 66 24.16 11.25 -0.37
CA SER A 66 25.37 10.47 -0.10
C SER A 66 26.56 11.42 0.08
N LYS A 67 27.50 11.04 0.96
CA LYS A 67 28.72 11.83 1.25
C LYS A 67 29.58 12.09 -0.01
N THR A 68 29.39 11.26 -1.02
CA THR A 68 30.01 11.24 -2.34
C THR A 68 29.37 12.22 -3.32
N MET A 69 28.06 12.46 -3.26
CA MET A 69 27.39 13.54 -3.99
C MET A 69 27.61 14.92 -3.36
N ALA A 70 27.65 14.98 -2.01
CA ALA A 70 27.93 16.20 -1.27
C ALA A 70 29.35 16.73 -1.50
N VAL A 71 30.29 15.83 -1.84
CA VAL A 71 31.69 16.14 -2.14
C VAL A 71 31.94 15.81 -3.61
N ARG A 72 31.74 16.79 -4.50
CA ARG A 72 32.10 16.73 -5.94
C ARG A 72 33.62 16.55 -6.19
N SER A 73 34.38 16.04 -5.22
CA SER A 73 35.81 15.72 -5.32
C SER A 73 36.11 14.22 -5.13
N SER A 74 35.10 13.36 -4.96
CA SER A 74 35.29 11.92 -5.12
C SER A 74 35.43 11.59 -6.62
N GLY A 75 36.48 10.86 -7.01
CA GLY A 75 36.82 10.63 -8.41
C GLY A 75 35.70 9.96 -9.22
N PRO A 76 35.71 10.05 -10.56
CA PRO A 76 34.66 9.52 -11.44
C PRO A 76 34.39 8.02 -11.23
N ASP A 77 35.41 7.28 -10.78
CA ASP A 77 35.31 5.86 -10.45
C ASP A 77 34.44 5.55 -9.23
N VAL A 78 34.32 6.46 -8.27
CA VAL A 78 33.49 6.28 -7.07
C VAL A 78 32.01 6.42 -7.45
N LEU A 79 31.67 7.50 -8.15
CA LEU A 79 30.31 7.74 -8.63
C LEU A 79 29.82 6.59 -9.54
N THR A 80 30.68 6.10 -10.42
CA THR A 80 30.35 4.95 -11.30
C THR A 80 29.96 3.72 -10.47
N LYS A 81 30.68 3.43 -9.39
CA LYS A 81 30.38 2.30 -8.49
C LYS A 81 29.09 2.50 -7.72
N GLU A 82 28.77 3.72 -7.31
CA GLU A 82 27.51 4.00 -6.62
C GLU A 82 26.30 3.88 -7.53
N ILE A 83 26.39 4.39 -8.76
CA ILE A 83 25.34 4.20 -9.76
C ILE A 83 25.15 2.71 -10.06
N ALA A 84 26.25 1.94 -10.22
CA ALA A 84 26.18 0.49 -10.40
C ALA A 84 25.60 -0.23 -9.17
N GLY A 85 25.93 0.22 -7.96
CA GLY A 85 25.38 -0.30 -6.71
C GLY A 85 23.87 -0.06 -6.62
N LEU A 86 23.41 1.16 -6.91
CA LEU A 86 21.97 1.46 -6.98
C LEU A 86 21.29 0.63 -8.07
N GLY A 87 21.91 0.49 -9.24
CA GLY A 87 21.41 -0.35 -10.31
C GLY A 87 21.28 -1.83 -9.90
N GLN A 88 22.20 -2.34 -9.07
CA GLN A 88 22.12 -3.68 -8.49
C GLN A 88 21.00 -3.81 -7.47
N GLU A 89 20.85 -2.84 -6.57
CA GLU A 89 19.75 -2.81 -5.60
C GLU A 89 18.38 -2.81 -6.29
N LEU A 90 18.29 -2.12 -7.44
CA LEU A 90 17.10 -2.08 -8.30
C LEU A 90 16.99 -3.27 -9.27
N MET A 91 17.93 -4.23 -9.22
CA MET A 91 17.99 -5.41 -10.11
C MET A 91 18.06 -5.09 -11.61
N LEU A 92 18.61 -3.93 -11.99
CA LEU A 92 18.75 -3.49 -13.38
C LEU A 92 20.12 -3.84 -13.99
N CYS A 93 21.15 -3.91 -13.16
CA CYS A 93 22.50 -4.32 -13.56
C CYS A 93 23.22 -5.05 -12.42
N ARG A 94 24.44 -5.52 -12.65
CA ARG A 94 25.30 -6.09 -11.61
C ARG A 94 26.23 -5.01 -11.04
N ALA A 95 26.78 -5.24 -9.84
CA ALA A 95 27.74 -4.32 -9.22
C ALA A 95 29.03 -4.12 -10.05
N ASP A 96 29.39 -5.13 -10.83
CA ASP A 96 30.57 -5.18 -11.70
C ASP A 96 30.33 -4.61 -13.11
N ASP A 97 29.09 -4.25 -13.46
CA ASP A 97 28.73 -3.66 -14.77
C ASP A 97 29.13 -2.17 -14.86
N LEU A 98 30.40 -1.85 -14.58
CA LEU A 98 30.92 -0.49 -14.65
C LEU A 98 31.04 0.01 -16.11
N ASP A 99 31.20 -0.90 -17.06
CA ASP A 99 31.21 -0.64 -18.51
C ASP A 99 29.86 -0.07 -18.97
N LEU A 100 28.76 -0.59 -18.43
CA LEU A 100 27.40 -0.10 -18.66
C LEU A 100 27.25 1.34 -18.16
N ILE A 101 27.76 1.63 -16.96
CA ILE A 101 27.66 2.96 -16.35
C ILE A 101 28.62 3.96 -16.99
N ARG A 102 29.76 3.53 -17.54
CA ARG A 102 30.69 4.43 -18.27
C ARG A 102 30.26 4.73 -19.70
N GLY A 103 29.43 3.87 -20.27
CA GLY A 103 28.99 3.98 -21.66
C GLY A 103 29.85 3.21 -22.66
N GLU A 104 30.54 2.17 -22.21
CA GLU A 104 31.37 1.31 -23.04
C GLU A 104 30.62 0.04 -23.51
N ALA A 105 29.50 -0.28 -22.86
CA ALA A 105 28.62 -1.38 -23.29
C ALA A 105 27.93 -1.09 -24.63
N SER A 106 27.31 -2.10 -25.24
CA SER A 106 26.54 -1.92 -26.49
C SER A 106 25.42 -0.87 -26.33
N PRO A 107 25.17 0.02 -27.31
CA PRO A 107 24.14 1.06 -27.22
C PRO A 107 22.76 0.51 -26.83
N HIS A 108 22.33 -0.60 -27.42
CA HIS A 108 21.07 -1.24 -27.05
C HIS A 108 20.94 -1.56 -25.56
N ARG A 109 21.97 -2.17 -24.95
CA ARG A 109 22.00 -2.50 -23.51
C ARG A 109 21.96 -1.23 -22.65
N GLN A 110 22.70 -0.20 -23.03
CA GLN A 110 22.71 1.08 -22.32
C GLN A 110 21.33 1.76 -22.35
N LEU A 111 20.66 1.75 -23.50
CA LEU A 111 19.35 2.36 -23.67
C LEU A 111 18.26 1.60 -22.92
N LEU A 112 18.29 0.26 -22.91
CA LEU A 112 17.36 -0.54 -22.11
C LEU A 112 17.53 -0.26 -20.61
N PHE A 113 18.77 -0.15 -20.15
CA PHE A 113 19.05 0.22 -18.76
C PHE A 113 18.49 1.61 -18.42
N LEU A 114 18.73 2.61 -19.27
CA LEU A 114 18.19 3.96 -19.11
C LEU A 114 16.65 3.99 -19.13
N GLU A 115 16.04 3.28 -20.07
CA GLU A 115 14.58 3.14 -20.17
C GLU A 115 14.01 2.57 -18.87
N GLN A 116 14.56 1.46 -18.38
CA GLN A 116 14.12 0.84 -17.13
C GLN A 116 14.30 1.78 -15.93
N LEU A 117 15.45 2.47 -15.84
CA LEU A 117 15.73 3.40 -14.76
C LEU A 117 14.76 4.59 -14.76
N LEU A 118 14.42 5.11 -15.94
CA LEU A 118 13.45 6.19 -16.10
C LEU A 118 12.03 5.80 -15.69
N THR A 119 11.64 4.52 -15.83
CA THR A 119 10.33 4.06 -15.35
C THR A 119 10.15 4.16 -13.83
N LEU A 120 11.26 4.30 -13.10
CA LEU A 120 11.27 4.45 -11.64
C LEU A 120 11.25 5.92 -11.20
N VAL A 121 11.42 6.87 -12.13
CA VAL A 121 11.38 8.31 -11.82
C VAL A 121 9.94 8.74 -11.56
N PRO A 122 9.64 9.36 -10.41
CA PRO A 122 8.30 9.87 -10.11
C PRO A 122 7.81 10.86 -11.19
N GLY A 123 6.66 10.58 -11.81
CA GLY A 123 6.08 11.40 -12.88
C GLY A 123 6.30 10.88 -14.31
N CYS A 124 7.12 9.83 -14.48
CA CYS A 124 7.29 9.13 -15.74
C CYS A 124 6.02 8.33 -16.10
N LYS A 125 5.16 8.88 -16.97
CA LYS A 125 3.92 8.22 -17.41
C LYS A 125 4.25 7.29 -18.57
N LYS A 126 4.37 5.98 -18.33
CA LYS A 126 4.43 5.00 -19.43
C LYS A 126 3.27 5.25 -20.41
N SER A 127 3.57 5.51 -21.67
CA SER A 127 2.61 5.34 -22.77
C SER A 127 2.44 3.84 -23.07
N ALA A 128 1.95 3.07 -22.09
CA ALA A 128 1.58 1.68 -22.32
C ALA A 128 0.13 1.65 -22.82
N GLY A 129 -0.06 1.11 -24.03
CA GLY A 129 -1.35 0.96 -24.69
C GLY A 129 -2.38 0.18 -23.86
N ASN A 130 -3.65 0.41 -24.19
CA ASN A 130 -4.87 -0.08 -23.53
C ASN A 130 -5.14 0.48 -22.13
N ARG A 131 -5.48 1.77 -22.04
CA ARG A 131 -6.55 2.15 -21.10
C ARG A 131 -7.86 1.75 -21.77
N LEU A 132 -8.60 0.83 -21.14
CA LEU A 132 -10.05 0.83 -21.31
C LEU A 132 -10.53 2.24 -21.01
N ASP A 133 -11.23 2.81 -21.98
CA ASP A 133 -11.62 4.21 -22.00
C ASP A 133 -12.33 4.54 -20.69
N GLN A 134 -11.85 5.55 -19.98
CA GLN A 134 -12.39 5.92 -18.67
C GLN A 134 -13.90 6.28 -18.79
N GLU A 135 -14.30 6.71 -19.98
CA GLU A 135 -15.68 6.95 -20.38
C GLU A 135 -16.51 5.66 -20.52
N MET A 136 -15.92 4.53 -20.94
CA MET A 136 -16.60 3.24 -21.00
C MET A 136 -16.96 2.71 -19.62
N LEU A 137 -16.05 2.84 -18.65
CA LEU A 137 -16.29 2.42 -17.25
C LEU A 137 -17.31 3.34 -16.55
N LEU A 138 -17.26 4.64 -16.82
CA LEU A 138 -18.29 5.57 -16.33
C LEU A 138 -19.65 5.23 -16.94
N ASN A 139 -19.71 4.94 -18.25
CA ASN A 139 -20.95 4.52 -18.90
C ASN A 139 -21.49 3.19 -18.35
N GLU A 140 -20.62 2.25 -17.95
CA GLU A 140 -21.00 1.00 -17.29
C GLU A 140 -21.58 1.22 -15.88
N LEU A 141 -21.00 2.16 -15.11
CA LEU A 141 -21.48 2.57 -13.79
C LEU A 141 -22.83 3.30 -13.85
N PHE A 142 -23.08 4.08 -14.90
CA PHE A 142 -24.34 4.80 -15.12
C PHE A 142 -25.35 4.04 -15.98
N THR A 143 -25.14 2.74 -16.20
CA THR A 143 -26.17 1.88 -16.84
C THR A 143 -27.45 1.86 -16.00
N ASP A 144 -28.59 1.72 -16.69
CA ASP A 144 -29.91 1.70 -16.07
C ASP A 144 -30.08 0.58 -15.02
N GLU A 145 -29.30 -0.50 -15.14
CA GLU A 145 -29.27 -1.60 -14.18
C GLU A 145 -28.62 -1.21 -12.84
N ASN A 146 -27.62 -0.32 -12.86
CA ASN A 146 -26.85 0.10 -11.68
C ASN A 146 -27.39 1.37 -11.01
N LEU A 147 -28.22 2.15 -11.73
CA LEU A 147 -28.80 3.39 -11.25
C LEU A 147 -29.67 3.25 -9.97
N PRO A 148 -30.48 2.19 -9.78
CA PRO A 148 -31.26 2.00 -8.55
C PRO A 148 -30.37 1.74 -7.33
N LEU A 149 -29.27 0.99 -7.51
CA LEU A 149 -28.30 0.66 -6.45
C LEU A 149 -27.55 1.93 -6.01
N LEU A 150 -27.11 2.75 -6.96
CA LEU A 150 -26.50 4.06 -6.69
C LEU A 150 -27.48 5.02 -5.98
N THR A 151 -28.74 5.04 -6.39
CA THR A 151 -29.78 5.87 -5.76
C THR A 151 -30.04 5.46 -4.30
N GLN A 152 -29.96 4.16 -4.01
CA GLN A 152 -30.11 3.63 -2.66
C GLN A 152 -28.90 3.97 -1.77
N MET A 153 -27.69 3.99 -2.33
CA MET A 153 -26.48 4.44 -1.61
C MET A 153 -26.49 5.95 -1.29
N LEU A 154 -27.07 6.78 -2.17
CA LEU A 154 -27.19 8.23 -1.97
C LEU A 154 -28.30 8.62 -0.97
N LYS A 155 -29.14 7.67 -0.55
CA LYS A 155 -30.14 7.84 0.51
C LYS A 155 -29.99 6.73 1.56
N PRO A 156 -28.96 6.82 2.43
CA PRO A 156 -28.82 5.87 3.52
C PRO A 156 -30.07 5.93 4.42
N THR A 157 -30.58 4.77 4.81
CA THR A 157 -31.76 4.60 5.68
C THR A 157 -31.53 5.11 7.11
N LEU A 158 -30.27 5.39 7.46
CA LEU A 158 -29.85 5.97 8.73
C LEU A 158 -29.23 7.32 8.46
N ASP A 159 -29.92 8.36 8.92
CA ASP A 159 -29.47 9.75 8.83
C ASP A 159 -28.43 9.98 9.93
N PRO A 160 -27.14 10.21 9.62
CA PRO A 160 -26.07 10.26 10.62
C PRO A 160 -26.09 11.55 11.46
N TRP A 161 -27.03 12.46 11.19
CA TRP A 161 -27.07 13.78 11.82
C TRP A 161 -27.90 13.78 13.10
N PRO A 162 -27.32 14.16 14.26
CA PRO A 162 -28.06 14.32 15.51
C PRO A 162 -29.14 15.41 15.40
N ALA A 163 -30.24 15.23 16.15
CA ALA A 163 -31.50 15.99 15.99
C ALA A 163 -31.36 17.52 16.06
N HIS A 164 -30.35 18.05 16.76
CA HIS A 164 -30.09 19.48 16.87
C HIS A 164 -29.64 20.12 15.54
N ILE A 165 -29.02 19.35 14.63
CA ILE A 165 -28.59 19.84 13.31
C ILE A 165 -29.78 19.85 12.33
N LYS A 166 -30.75 18.95 12.50
CA LYS A 166 -32.00 18.95 11.71
C LYS A 166 -32.86 20.18 11.96
N ALA A 167 -32.90 20.68 13.20
CA ALA A 167 -33.65 21.87 13.56
C ALA A 167 -33.15 23.13 12.81
N LEU A 168 -31.83 23.23 12.61
CA LEU A 168 -31.22 24.33 11.85
C LEU A 168 -31.58 24.28 10.36
N ARG A 169 -31.69 23.06 9.78
CA ARG A 169 -31.98 22.89 8.35
C ARG A 169 -33.46 23.10 8.01
N MET A 170 -34.37 22.78 8.94
CA MET A 170 -35.80 22.95 8.75
C MET A 170 -36.30 24.36 9.10
N GLY A 171 -35.47 25.18 9.75
CA GLY A 171 -35.79 26.56 10.15
C GLY A 171 -35.72 27.61 9.04
N SER A 172 -35.26 27.26 7.84
CA SER A 172 -35.20 28.20 6.70
C SER A 172 -36.10 27.75 5.55
N LYS A 173 -37.41 27.78 5.81
CA LYS A 173 -38.44 27.85 4.77
C LYS A 173 -39.47 28.90 5.16
N SER A 174 -39.08 30.18 5.14
CA SER A 174 -40.02 31.27 4.92
C SER A 174 -39.58 32.03 3.67
N SER A 175 -40.30 31.79 2.58
CA SER A 175 -40.29 32.64 1.41
C SER A 175 -40.94 33.97 1.81
N LEU A 176 -40.16 35.02 2.03
CA LEU A 176 -40.67 36.36 2.32
C LEU A 176 -40.18 37.35 1.26
N LYS A 177 -41.13 37.79 0.44
CA LYS A 177 -41.01 39.02 -0.34
C LYS A 177 -41.02 40.20 0.65
N PRO A 178 -40.10 41.17 0.54
CA PRO A 178 -40.03 42.24 1.53
C PRO A 178 -41.21 43.19 1.35
N SER A 179 -42.02 43.31 2.40
CA SER A 179 -43.07 44.33 2.48
C SER A 179 -42.61 45.46 3.41
N ARG A 180 -43.00 46.67 3.09
CA ARG A 180 -42.50 47.94 3.66
C ARG A 180 -42.75 48.10 5.18
N GLU A 181 -43.58 47.26 5.79
CA GLU A 181 -43.85 47.25 7.23
C GLU A 181 -42.69 46.66 8.06
N GLU A 182 -41.87 45.75 7.48
CA GLU A 182 -40.71 45.16 8.16
C GLU A 182 -39.61 46.18 8.46
N ALA A 183 -39.50 47.27 7.70
CA ALA A 183 -38.49 48.30 7.92
C ALA A 183 -38.73 49.11 9.21
N ALA A 184 -39.99 49.29 9.61
CA ALA A 184 -40.35 49.96 10.85
C ALA A 184 -40.09 49.05 12.06
N ASP A 185 -40.37 47.75 11.93
CA ASP A 185 -40.06 46.73 12.94
C ASP A 185 -38.55 46.54 13.12
N VAL A 186 -37.78 46.52 12.02
CA VAL A 186 -36.31 46.46 12.09
C VAL A 186 -35.73 47.72 12.74
N ALA A 187 -36.28 48.90 12.46
CA ALA A 187 -35.84 50.13 13.10
C ALA A 187 -36.14 50.14 14.62
N ALA A 188 -37.33 49.67 15.02
CA ALA A 188 -37.70 49.54 16.42
C ALA A 188 -36.82 48.50 17.14
N LEU A 189 -36.54 47.36 16.49
CA LEU A 189 -35.65 46.33 17.01
C LEU A 189 -34.19 46.83 17.13
N LEU A 190 -33.72 47.60 16.15
CA LEU A 190 -32.40 48.24 16.21
C LEU A 190 -32.33 49.26 17.36
N GLN A 191 -33.35 50.07 17.59
CA GLN A 191 -33.36 50.97 18.75
C GLN A 191 -33.44 50.21 20.08
N LEU A 192 -34.20 49.12 20.16
CA LEU A 192 -34.27 48.27 21.34
C LEU A 192 -32.91 47.59 21.63
N THR A 193 -32.24 47.06 20.60
CA THR A 193 -30.90 46.47 20.73
C THR A 193 -29.86 47.51 21.11
N GLN A 194 -29.95 48.72 20.55
CA GLN A 194 -29.02 49.80 20.89
C GLN A 194 -29.19 50.29 22.33
N SER A 195 -30.42 50.42 22.80
CA SER A 195 -30.72 50.77 24.19
C SER A 195 -30.30 49.67 25.17
N THR A 196 -30.51 48.39 24.84
CA THR A 196 -30.00 47.28 25.67
C THR A 196 -28.48 47.19 25.66
N LEU A 197 -27.80 47.48 24.53
CA LEU A 197 -26.35 47.56 24.48
C LEU A 197 -25.81 48.71 25.34
N GLN A 198 -26.44 49.89 25.31
CA GLN A 198 -26.06 51.01 26.17
C GLN A 198 -26.28 50.69 27.67
N GLN A 199 -27.38 50.01 28.00
CA GLN A 199 -27.64 49.55 29.36
C GLN A 199 -26.60 48.52 29.82
N LEU A 200 -26.28 47.52 29.00
CA LEU A 200 -25.22 46.55 29.29
C LEU A 200 -23.86 47.23 29.42
N GLN A 201 -23.56 48.21 28.56
CA GLN A 201 -22.32 48.98 28.64
C GLN A 201 -22.22 49.76 29.95
N SER A 202 -23.33 50.36 30.44
CA SER A 202 -23.37 51.00 31.76
C SER A 202 -23.24 50.01 32.92
N GLN A 203 -23.71 48.76 32.76
CA GLN A 203 -23.48 47.70 33.75
C GLN A 203 -22.03 47.17 33.73
N CYS A 204 -21.31 47.41 32.63
CA CYS A 204 -19.91 47.03 32.45
C CYS A 204 -18.93 48.19 32.66
N GLU A 205 -19.35 49.30 33.29
CA GLU A 205 -18.50 50.47 33.57
C GLU A 205 -17.23 50.10 34.36
N PHE A 206 -17.29 49.05 35.18
CA PHE A 206 -16.16 48.47 35.93
C PHE A 206 -15.03 47.92 35.05
N LEU A 207 -15.28 47.62 33.77
CA LEU A 207 -14.26 47.19 32.80
C LEU A 207 -13.51 48.38 32.17
N SER A 208 -14.06 49.59 32.26
CA SER A 208 -13.51 50.80 31.66
C SER A 208 -12.61 51.60 32.61
N SER A 209 -12.70 51.33 33.92
CA SER A 209 -11.85 51.91 34.95
C SER A 209 -10.67 50.98 35.26
N GLU A 210 -9.50 51.25 34.70
CA GLU A 210 -8.23 50.79 35.28
C GLU A 210 -7.84 51.66 36.49
N PRO A 211 -6.97 51.23 37.44
CA PRO A 211 -6.47 49.88 37.73
C PRO A 211 -6.42 49.62 39.26
N GLN A 212 -7.33 48.83 39.85
CA GLN A 212 -7.15 48.37 41.25
C GLN A 212 -7.69 46.97 41.49
N SER A 213 -6.99 45.96 40.98
CA SER A 213 -6.75 44.67 41.65
C SER A 213 -5.90 43.76 40.73
N PRO A 214 -4.99 42.93 41.28
CA PRO A 214 -4.24 41.96 40.49
C PRO A 214 -5.14 40.75 40.21
N GLY A 215 -6.13 40.95 39.35
CA GLY A 215 -6.89 39.86 38.75
C GLY A 215 -6.10 39.29 37.58
N VAL A 216 -5.89 37.97 37.57
CA VAL A 216 -5.01 37.20 36.67
C VAL A 216 -5.34 37.33 35.16
N PHE A 217 -6.37 38.08 34.77
CA PHE A 217 -6.69 38.36 33.37
C PHE A 217 -7.05 39.83 33.18
N SER A 218 -6.10 40.64 32.70
CA SER A 218 -6.40 42.00 32.26
C SER A 218 -7.15 41.96 30.92
N PRO A 219 -8.10 42.89 30.68
CA PRO A 219 -8.77 43.02 29.38
C PRO A 219 -7.80 43.24 28.22
N SER A 220 -6.64 43.84 28.51
CA SER A 220 -5.53 44.00 27.56
C SER A 220 -4.88 42.66 27.20
N SER A 221 -4.64 41.75 28.15
CA SER A 221 -4.12 40.40 27.87
C SER A 221 -5.10 39.56 27.06
N LEU A 222 -6.40 39.65 27.34
CA LEU A 222 -7.42 38.93 26.57
C LEU A 222 -7.53 39.48 25.14
N ARG A 223 -7.43 40.81 24.97
CA ARG A 223 -7.40 41.44 23.65
C ARG A 223 -6.19 40.98 22.85
N VAL A 224 -5.01 40.94 23.47
CA VAL A 224 -3.78 40.44 22.82
C VAL A 224 -3.94 38.97 22.41
N ALA A 225 -4.40 38.10 23.32
CA ALA A 225 -4.64 36.69 23.01
C ALA A 225 -5.67 36.48 21.88
N ALA A 226 -6.72 37.31 21.84
CA ALA A 226 -7.72 37.27 20.76
C ALA A 226 -7.13 37.72 19.42
N CYS A 227 -6.30 38.77 19.41
CA CYS A 227 -5.58 39.22 18.21
C CYS A 227 -4.58 38.16 17.72
N ASP A 228 -3.84 37.52 18.63
CA ASP A 228 -2.88 36.47 18.30
C ASP A 228 -3.58 35.24 17.72
N LEU A 229 -4.71 34.84 18.31
CA LEU A 229 -5.53 33.76 17.79
C LEU A 229 -6.07 34.10 16.40
N GLN A 230 -6.55 35.32 16.18
CA GLN A 230 -7.03 35.75 14.88
C GLN A 230 -5.92 35.74 13.83
N LEU A 231 -4.71 36.18 14.19
CA LEU A 231 -3.55 36.14 13.30
C LEU A 231 -3.14 34.69 12.99
N LEU A 232 -3.15 33.80 13.99
CA LEU A 232 -2.85 32.38 13.81
C LEU A 232 -3.88 31.70 12.90
N MET A 233 -5.17 32.01 13.10
CA MET A 233 -6.24 31.47 12.25
C MET A 233 -6.13 31.98 10.81
N ALA A 234 -5.80 33.26 10.60
CA ALA A 234 -5.64 33.84 9.27
C ALA A 234 -4.42 33.26 8.54
N THR A 235 -3.28 33.14 9.24
CA THR A 235 -2.06 32.54 8.68
C THR A 235 -2.24 31.06 8.41
N PHE A 236 -2.85 30.30 9.32
CA PHE A 236 -3.22 28.90 9.08
C PHE A 236 -4.15 28.76 7.89
N SER A 237 -5.21 29.59 7.80
CA SER A 237 -6.15 29.53 6.69
C SER A 237 -5.43 29.78 5.37
N HIS A 238 -4.53 30.77 5.31
CA HIS A 238 -3.76 31.05 4.10
C HIS A 238 -2.84 29.90 3.69
N VAL A 239 -2.06 29.35 4.62
CA VAL A 239 -1.18 28.18 4.37
C VAL A 239 -2.00 26.95 4.00
N PHE A 240 -3.16 26.76 4.63
CA PHE A 240 -4.08 25.70 4.26
C PHE A 240 -4.55 25.88 2.82
N GLU A 241 -4.93 27.09 2.45
CA GLU A 241 -5.45 27.43 1.14
C GLU A 241 -4.41 27.24 0.01
N THR A 242 -3.16 27.63 0.25
CA THR A 242 -2.08 27.62 -0.75
C THR A 242 -1.40 26.27 -0.86
N ASP A 243 -1.12 25.62 0.28
CA ASP A 243 -0.17 24.51 0.33
C ASP A 243 -0.83 23.18 0.71
N LEU A 244 -1.83 23.20 1.60
CA LEU A 244 -2.42 21.96 2.13
C LEU A 244 -3.72 21.55 1.44
N ARG A 245 -4.49 22.51 0.92
CA ARG A 245 -5.79 22.28 0.28
C ARG A 245 -5.64 21.32 -0.90
N ALA A 246 -4.60 21.53 -1.71
CA ALA A 246 -4.31 20.64 -2.83
C ALA A 246 -4.05 19.20 -2.40
N ASN A 247 -3.58 18.97 -1.16
CA ASN A 247 -3.36 17.65 -0.58
C ASN A 247 -4.62 17.07 0.09
N CYS A 248 -5.42 17.90 0.77
CA CYS A 248 -6.67 17.49 1.43
C CYS A 248 -7.81 17.23 0.44
N SER A 249 -7.73 17.79 -0.77
CA SER A 249 -8.73 17.60 -1.84
C SER A 249 -8.38 16.45 -2.78
N ARG A 250 -7.28 15.71 -2.54
CA ARG A 250 -6.91 14.56 -3.36
C ARG A 250 -7.89 13.43 -3.09
N ASP A 251 -8.34 12.79 -4.16
CA ASP A 251 -9.03 11.51 -4.02
C ASP A 251 -8.16 10.55 -3.20
N ALA A 252 -8.81 9.71 -2.38
CA ALA A 252 -8.12 8.74 -1.54
C ALA A 252 -7.08 7.98 -2.40
N PRO A 253 -5.84 7.81 -1.91
CA PRO A 253 -4.79 7.16 -2.69
C PRO A 253 -5.29 5.78 -3.12
N SER A 254 -5.52 5.61 -4.43
CA SER A 254 -5.90 4.33 -4.99
C SER A 254 -4.69 3.42 -4.88
N PHE A 255 -4.88 2.27 -4.24
CA PHE A 255 -3.86 1.24 -4.12
C PHE A 255 -3.34 0.86 -5.53
N SER A 256 -2.03 0.95 -5.75
CA SER A 256 -1.40 0.54 -7.02
C SER A 256 -1.47 -0.99 -7.17
N ALA A 257 -1.17 -1.51 -8.35
CA ALA A 257 -1.05 -2.96 -8.60
C ALA A 257 -0.03 -3.66 -7.67
N GLU A 258 0.88 -2.92 -7.01
CA GLU A 258 1.77 -3.49 -5.98
C GLU A 258 1.01 -3.90 -4.72
N ALA A 259 -0.12 -3.28 -4.41
CA ALA A 259 -0.98 -3.69 -3.31
C ALA A 259 -1.59 -5.08 -3.54
N GLU A 260 -1.81 -5.50 -4.79
CA GLU A 260 -2.21 -6.87 -5.10
C GLU A 260 -1.07 -7.85 -4.80
N VAL A 261 0.19 -7.45 -5.02
CA VAL A 261 1.36 -8.26 -4.64
C VAL A 261 1.46 -8.35 -3.12
N PHE A 262 1.27 -7.25 -2.38
CA PHE A 262 1.24 -7.26 -0.92
C PHE A 262 0.07 -8.06 -0.35
N GLN A 263 -1.13 -7.95 -0.94
CA GLN A 263 -2.27 -8.77 -0.55
C GLN A 263 -2.03 -10.25 -0.87
N ARG A 264 -1.41 -10.56 -2.02
CA ARG A 264 -1.11 -11.93 -2.42
C ARG A 264 -0.03 -12.55 -1.56
N THR A 265 1.04 -11.81 -1.25
CA THR A 265 2.09 -12.26 -0.33
C THR A 265 1.52 -12.41 1.07
N HIS A 266 0.76 -11.44 1.58
CA HIS A 266 0.07 -11.54 2.87
C HIS A 266 -0.85 -12.78 2.92
N ARG A 267 -1.64 -13.03 1.87
CA ARG A 267 -2.52 -14.21 1.79
C ARG A 267 -1.73 -15.52 1.75
N LEU A 268 -0.63 -15.58 1.00
CA LEU A 268 0.24 -16.75 0.94
C LEU A 268 0.92 -17.01 2.28
N LEU A 269 1.39 -15.96 2.95
CA LEU A 269 2.04 -16.05 4.25
C LEU A 269 1.04 -16.50 5.33
N LEU A 270 -0.20 -16.00 5.29
CA LEU A 270 -1.27 -16.45 6.16
C LEU A 270 -1.59 -17.94 5.93
N ALA A 271 -1.70 -18.35 4.66
CA ALA A 271 -1.92 -19.76 4.32
C ALA A 271 -0.79 -20.66 4.84
N SER A 272 0.47 -20.26 4.66
CA SER A 272 1.62 -20.99 5.20
C SER A 272 1.62 -21.07 6.72
N ILE A 273 1.23 -20.01 7.42
CA ILE A 273 1.10 -20.03 8.89
C ILE A 273 0.02 -21.04 9.30
N THR A 274 -1.16 -21.02 8.66
CA THR A 274 -2.24 -21.96 8.99
C THR A 274 -1.86 -23.42 8.68
N GLU A 275 -1.10 -23.67 7.61
CA GLU A 275 -0.60 -25.01 7.29
C GLU A 275 0.39 -25.51 8.35
N LEU A 276 1.28 -24.64 8.84
CA LEU A 276 2.21 -24.96 9.93
C LEU A 276 1.48 -25.25 11.24
N GLU A 277 0.41 -24.51 11.54
CA GLU A 277 -0.44 -24.77 12.71
C GLU A 277 -1.15 -26.13 12.60
N MET A 278 -1.72 -26.46 11.43
CA MET A 278 -2.32 -27.78 11.20
C MET A 278 -1.29 -28.91 11.31
N LEU A 279 -0.08 -28.74 10.77
CA LEU A 279 0.99 -29.72 10.90
C LEU A 279 1.41 -29.94 12.36
N LYS A 280 1.42 -28.87 13.15
CA LYS A 280 1.67 -28.96 14.58
C LYS A 280 0.57 -29.76 15.29
N GLU A 281 -0.70 -29.47 15.02
CA GLU A 281 -1.82 -30.24 15.60
C GLU A 281 -1.77 -31.72 15.22
N VAL A 282 -1.44 -32.05 13.96
CA VAL A 282 -1.27 -33.44 13.52
C VAL A 282 -0.10 -34.11 14.23
N SER A 283 1.01 -33.40 14.43
CA SER A 283 2.15 -33.90 15.20
C SER A 283 1.75 -34.18 16.65
N ASP A 284 1.07 -33.25 17.30
CA ASP A 284 0.63 -33.39 18.70
C ASP A 284 -0.38 -34.55 18.84
N ALA A 285 -1.32 -34.68 17.89
CA ALA A 285 -2.24 -35.81 17.84
C ALA A 285 -1.54 -37.15 17.60
N SER A 286 -0.51 -37.18 16.74
CA SER A 286 0.30 -38.37 16.51
C SER A 286 1.07 -38.80 17.76
N VAL A 287 1.64 -37.83 18.49
CA VAL A 287 2.32 -38.11 19.77
C VAL A 287 1.32 -38.67 20.77
N SER A 288 0.16 -38.02 20.92
CA SER A 288 -0.91 -38.49 21.83
C SER A 288 -1.41 -39.90 21.47
N MET A 289 -1.64 -40.19 20.18
CA MET A 289 -2.03 -41.52 19.73
C MET A 289 -0.94 -42.56 19.98
N THR A 290 0.33 -42.20 19.80
CA THR A 290 1.46 -43.10 20.09
C THR A 290 1.54 -43.39 21.59
N GLU A 291 1.30 -42.38 22.43
CA GLU A 291 1.20 -42.54 23.89
C GLU A 291 0.02 -43.43 24.28
N GLU A 292 -1.16 -43.26 23.71
CA GLU A 292 -2.33 -44.13 23.95
C GLU A 292 -2.06 -45.56 23.52
N VAL A 293 -1.44 -45.79 22.35
CA VAL A 293 -1.05 -47.13 21.90
C VAL A 293 -0.05 -47.78 22.86
N ASN A 294 0.95 -47.01 23.32
CA ASN A 294 1.90 -47.49 24.33
C ASN A 294 1.21 -47.80 25.67
N GLN A 295 0.23 -46.98 26.08
CA GLN A 295 -0.59 -47.25 27.26
C GLN A 295 -1.43 -48.52 27.09
N LEU A 296 -2.04 -48.75 25.92
CA LEU A 296 -2.80 -49.97 25.61
C LEU A 296 -1.91 -51.22 25.60
N GLN A 297 -0.66 -51.10 25.14
CA GLN A 297 0.31 -52.21 25.19
C GLN A 297 0.75 -52.53 26.63
N THR A 298 0.83 -51.52 27.50
CA THR A 298 1.36 -51.66 28.86
C THR A 298 0.30 -51.91 29.93
N GLN A 299 -0.93 -51.41 29.75
CA GLN A 299 -2.04 -51.59 30.67
C GLN A 299 -2.68 -52.99 30.53
N PRO A 300 -2.85 -53.72 31.63
CA PRO A 300 -3.55 -55.01 31.61
C PRO A 300 -5.07 -54.78 31.62
N TYR A 301 -5.77 -55.25 30.59
CA TYR A 301 -7.23 -55.11 30.42
C TYR A 301 -7.96 -56.41 30.79
N TYR A 302 -9.21 -56.27 31.25
CA TYR A 302 -10.13 -57.39 31.45
C TYR A 302 -10.79 -57.75 30.12
N TRP A 303 -10.47 -58.93 29.62
CA TRP A 303 -11.08 -59.46 28.40
C TRP A 303 -12.20 -60.44 28.73
N SER A 304 -12.91 -60.93 27.71
CA SER A 304 -14.16 -61.72 27.78
C SER A 304 -14.14 -62.98 28.67
N ARG A 305 -12.97 -63.40 29.19
CA ARG A 305 -12.82 -64.48 30.19
C ARG A 305 -12.54 -64.02 31.63
N GLY A 306 -12.53 -62.71 31.91
CA GLY A 306 -12.29 -62.15 33.24
C GLY A 306 -10.82 -62.15 33.70
N GLU A 307 -9.88 -62.55 32.83
CA GLU A 307 -8.44 -62.53 33.13
C GLU A 307 -7.80 -61.21 32.69
N LYS A 308 -6.94 -60.64 33.55
CA LYS A 308 -6.19 -59.41 33.31
C LYS A 308 -4.85 -59.74 32.65
N ARG A 309 -4.71 -59.50 31.35
CA ARG A 309 -3.46 -59.76 30.60
C ARG A 309 -3.07 -58.55 29.76
N LYS A 310 -1.77 -58.38 29.47
CA LYS A 310 -1.30 -57.31 28.56
C LYS A 310 -1.56 -57.72 27.11
N PHE A 311 -1.62 -56.73 26.22
CA PHE A 311 -1.84 -56.98 24.79
C PHE A 311 -0.70 -57.81 24.15
N SER A 312 0.55 -57.58 24.57
CA SER A 312 1.72 -58.36 24.12
C SER A 312 1.55 -59.86 24.41
N ASP A 313 1.11 -60.20 25.62
CA ASP A 313 0.92 -61.59 26.06
C ASP A 313 -0.16 -62.31 25.22
N GLN A 314 -1.17 -61.58 24.75
CA GLN A 314 -2.22 -62.09 23.86
C GLN A 314 -1.70 -62.31 22.44
N LEU A 315 -0.89 -61.39 21.92
CA LEU A 315 -0.29 -61.53 20.58
C LEU A 315 0.65 -62.75 20.54
N GLU A 316 1.43 -62.96 21.60
CA GLU A 316 2.25 -64.16 21.75
C GLU A 316 1.40 -65.44 21.86
N GLU A 317 0.33 -65.43 22.65
CA GLU A 317 -0.58 -66.58 22.76
C GLU A 317 -1.25 -66.91 21.42
N LEU A 318 -1.65 -65.91 20.65
CA LEU A 318 -2.27 -66.09 19.35
C LEU A 318 -1.25 -66.57 18.31
N THR A 319 -0.04 -66.02 18.35
CA THR A 319 1.08 -66.48 17.51
C THR A 319 1.43 -67.93 17.83
N ARG A 320 1.48 -68.29 19.11
CA ARG A 320 1.68 -69.66 19.59
C ARG A 320 0.57 -70.60 19.11
N ARG A 321 -0.69 -70.21 19.24
CA ARG A 321 -1.82 -71.00 18.72
C ARG A 321 -1.79 -71.18 17.20
N VAL A 322 -1.43 -70.14 16.45
CA VAL A 322 -1.27 -70.24 14.99
C VAL A 322 -0.10 -71.15 14.64
N GLN A 323 1.01 -71.06 15.36
CA GLN A 323 2.15 -71.97 15.21
C GLN A 323 1.81 -73.41 15.62
N ASP A 324 0.96 -73.62 16.61
CA ASP A 324 0.49 -74.95 17.03
C ASP A 324 -0.53 -75.55 16.04
N LEU A 325 -1.32 -74.69 15.37
CA LEU A 325 -2.27 -75.08 14.32
C LEU A 325 -1.60 -75.35 12.97
N PHE A 326 -0.43 -74.74 12.71
CA PHE A 326 0.30 -74.89 11.44
C PHE A 326 0.70 -76.35 11.13
N PRO A 327 1.25 -77.14 12.08
CA PRO A 327 1.51 -78.57 11.91
C PRO A 327 0.24 -79.42 11.75
N LEU A 328 -0.88 -79.00 12.34
CA LEU A 328 -2.16 -79.71 12.24
C LEU A 328 -2.84 -79.51 10.88
N LEU A 329 -2.61 -78.37 10.22
CA LEU A 329 -3.03 -78.11 8.84
C LEU A 329 -2.16 -78.85 7.81
N LEU A 330 -0.86 -78.95 8.06
CA LEU A 330 0.08 -79.69 7.19
C LEU A 330 -0.11 -81.22 7.27
N SER A 331 -0.67 -81.75 8.36
CA SER A 331 -0.94 -83.18 8.52
C SER A 331 -2.28 -83.65 7.90
N LEU A 332 -3.13 -82.72 7.44
CA LEU A 332 -4.39 -83.03 6.75
C LEU A 332 -4.23 -83.23 5.23
N ASP A 333 -3.05 -82.96 4.65
CA ASP A 333 -2.84 -82.94 3.19
C ASP A 333 -1.99 -84.11 2.64
N LEU A 334 -1.82 -85.19 3.41
CA LEU A 334 -1.17 -86.43 2.96
C LEU A 334 -2.07 -87.67 3.16
N GLY A 335 -3.10 -87.78 2.32
CA GLY A 335 -3.85 -89.03 2.08
C GLY A 335 -3.75 -89.43 0.61
N PRO A 336 -3.41 -90.69 0.25
CA PRO A 336 -2.98 -91.05 -1.09
C PRO A 336 -4.15 -91.13 -2.09
N LYS A 337 -4.03 -90.44 -3.24
CA LYS A 337 -4.87 -90.67 -4.42
C LYS A 337 -4.41 -91.95 -5.14
N ASN A 338 -5.19 -93.02 -5.04
CA ASN A 338 -5.13 -94.13 -5.99
C ASN A 338 -5.94 -93.79 -7.26
N PRO A 339 -5.46 -94.14 -8.47
CA PRO A 339 -6.11 -93.78 -9.73
C PRO A 339 -7.27 -94.73 -10.09
N PRO A 340 -8.29 -94.27 -10.84
CA PRO A 340 -9.35 -95.16 -11.32
C PRO A 340 -8.91 -95.93 -12.57
N ASN A 341 -9.07 -97.24 -12.49
CA ASN A 341 -9.04 -98.19 -13.61
C ASN A 341 -10.22 -97.90 -14.55
N ILE A 342 -9.98 -97.74 -15.85
CA ILE A 342 -11.03 -97.77 -16.89
C ILE A 342 -10.67 -98.92 -17.84
N SER A 343 -11.62 -99.85 -17.94
CA SER A 343 -11.63 -101.01 -18.85
C SER A 343 -12.12 -100.60 -20.24
#